data_AF-A0A1B6KAX6-F1
#
_entry.id   AF-A0A1B6KAX6-F1
#
_cell.length_a   1.000
_cell.length_b   1.000
_cell.length_c   1.000
_cell.angle_alpha   90.00
_cell.angle_beta   90.00
_cell.angle_gamma   90.00
#
_symmetry.space_group_name_H-M   'P 1'
#
loop_
_entity.id
_entity.type
_entity.pdbx_description
1 polymer ?
#
loop_
_entity_poly.entity_id
_entity_poly.type
_entity_poly.pdbx_seq_one_letter_code
_entity_poly.pdbx_strand_id
1 'polypeptide(L)'
;MFVLEQEEYSREGIEWAFIDFGMDLAACIDLIEKPMGILSILEEESMFPKATDKTFEEKLMNNHLGKSPNFQKPRPPKPGCQAGHFAIGHYAGVVSYNITGWLEKNKDPL
;
A
#
# COMPACT_ATOMS: atom_id res chain seq x y z
N MET A 1 -15.17 -14.31 -1.29
CA MET A 1 -15.08 -15.79 -1.30
C MET A 1 -15.57 -16.36 0.03
N PHE A 2 -15.09 -15.88 1.17
CA PHE A 2 -15.39 -16.46 2.49
C PHE A 2 -16.79 -16.16 3.07
N VAL A 3 -17.52 -15.15 2.60
CA VAL A 3 -18.87 -14.81 3.12
C VAL A 3 -19.89 -15.91 2.84
N LEU A 4 -19.94 -16.39 1.59
CA LEU A 4 -20.87 -17.44 1.16
C LEU A 4 -20.59 -18.79 1.85
N GLU A 5 -19.32 -19.05 2.16
CA GLU A 5 -18.88 -20.29 2.83
C GLU A 5 -19.29 -20.29 4.31
N GLN A 6 -19.28 -19.14 4.97
CA GLN A 6 -19.75 -19.00 6.35
C GLN A 6 -21.29 -19.00 6.44
N GLU A 7 -21.97 -18.47 5.43
CA GLU A 7 -23.43 -18.61 5.27
C GLU A 7 -23.83 -20.08 5.08
N GLU A 8 -23.03 -20.87 4.37
CA GLU A 8 -23.22 -22.32 4.22
C GLU A 8 -23.10 -23.05 5.56
N TYR A 9 -22.03 -22.80 6.33
CA TYR A 9 -21.86 -23.42 7.64
C TYR A 9 -22.99 -23.06 8.62
N SER A 10 -23.47 -21.81 8.58
CA SER A 10 -24.64 -21.40 9.35
C SER A 10 -25.92 -22.12 8.91
N ARG A 11 -26.10 -22.34 7.60
CA ARG A 11 -27.28 -23.04 7.06
C ARG A 11 -27.27 -24.53 7.41
N GLU A 12 -26.10 -25.15 7.42
CA GLU A 12 -25.92 -26.57 7.76
C GLU A 12 -25.88 -26.81 9.28
N GLY A 13 -26.00 -25.76 10.11
CA GLY A 13 -26.02 -25.87 11.57
C GLY A 13 -24.66 -26.27 12.16
N ILE A 14 -23.57 -26.01 11.44
CA ILE A 14 -22.21 -26.30 11.88
C ILE A 14 -21.76 -25.17 12.81
N GLU A 15 -21.33 -25.51 14.03
CA GLU A 15 -20.70 -24.53 14.93
C GLU A 15 -19.43 -23.98 14.28
N TRP A 16 -19.48 -22.72 13.85
CA TRP A 16 -18.39 -22.02 13.21
C TRP A 16 -18.22 -20.63 13.83
N ALA A 17 -16.97 -20.29 14.18
CA ALA A 17 -16.63 -18.94 14.61
C ALA A 17 -16.47 -18.06 13.37
N PHE A 18 -17.29 -17.03 13.22
CA PHE A 18 -17.18 -16.10 12.11
C PHE A 18 -15.79 -15.44 12.12
N ILE A 19 -15.06 -15.57 11.01
CA ILE A 19 -13.76 -14.92 10.81
C ILE A 19 -13.90 -14.03 9.57
N ASP A 20 -13.61 -12.74 9.75
CA ASP A 20 -13.61 -11.77 8.66
C ASP A 20 -12.22 -11.70 8.01
N PHE A 21 -12.03 -12.51 6.97
CA PHE A 21 -10.81 -12.51 6.16
C PHE A 21 -10.67 -11.27 5.24
N GLY A 22 -11.74 -10.47 5.08
CA GLY A 22 -11.72 -9.26 4.26
C GLY A 22 -10.95 -8.11 4.92
N MET A 23 -10.97 -8.05 6.25
CA MET A 23 -10.30 -6.99 7.01
C MET A 23 -8.77 -7.03 6.90
N ASP A 24 -8.16 -8.20 6.69
CA ASP A 24 -6.71 -8.34 6.61
C ASP A 24 -6.10 -7.63 5.40
N LEU A 25 -6.85 -7.54 4.29
CA LEU A 25 -6.42 -6.82 3.09
C LEU A 25 -6.83 -5.35 3.12
N ALA A 26 -7.88 -5.00 3.84
CA ALA A 26 -8.42 -3.64 3.92
C ALA A 26 -7.36 -2.63 4.38
N ALA A 27 -6.52 -2.98 5.37
CA ALA A 27 -5.47 -2.08 5.84
C ALA A 27 -4.41 -1.75 4.77
N CYS A 28 -4.08 -2.73 3.91
CA CYS A 28 -3.15 -2.53 2.79
C CYS A 28 -3.78 -1.69 1.68
N ILE A 29 -5.06 -1.94 1.39
CA ILE A 29 -5.82 -1.20 0.39
C ILE A 29 -5.98 0.26 0.83
N ASP A 30 -6.44 0.48 2.05
CA ASP A 30 -6.60 1.80 2.67
C ASP A 30 -5.31 2.63 2.61
N LEU A 31 -4.16 2.01 2.88
CA LEU A 31 -2.85 2.68 2.78
C LEU A 31 -2.58 3.24 1.37
N ILE A 32 -3.11 2.60 0.32
CA ILE A 32 -2.87 2.99 -1.08
C ILE A 32 -3.88 4.06 -1.52
N GLU A 33 -5.17 3.82 -1.30
CA GLU A 33 -6.26 4.58 -1.95
C GLU A 33 -7.02 5.57 -1.06
N LYS A 34 -6.98 5.45 0.28
CA LYS A 34 -7.68 6.42 1.12
C LYS A 34 -7.03 7.81 1.05
N PRO A 35 -7.76 8.87 1.42
CA PRO A 35 -7.17 10.20 1.63
C PRO A 35 -5.95 10.11 2.54
N MET A 36 -4.88 10.84 2.19
CA MET A 36 -3.57 10.76 2.84
C MET A 36 -2.86 9.40 2.69
N GLY A 37 -3.35 8.52 1.83
CA GLY A 37 -2.64 7.32 1.37
C GLY A 37 -1.62 7.62 0.27
N ILE A 38 -0.99 6.56 -0.25
CA ILE A 38 0.13 6.70 -1.20
C ILE A 38 -0.27 7.46 -2.46
N LEU A 39 -1.42 7.11 -3.07
CA LEU A 39 -1.87 7.74 -4.32
C LEU A 39 -2.28 9.20 -4.11
N SER A 40 -3.00 9.49 -3.02
CA SER A 40 -3.40 10.86 -2.65
C SER A 40 -2.18 11.76 -2.44
N ILE A 41 -1.14 11.27 -1.75
CA ILE A 41 0.11 12.03 -1.55
C ILE A 41 0.85 12.23 -2.89
N LEU A 42 0.82 11.23 -3.78
CA LEU A 42 1.44 11.33 -5.11
C LEU A 42 0.77 12.40 -5.97
N GLU A 43 -0.56 12.44 -5.99
CA GLU A 43 -1.34 13.46 -6.69
C GLU A 43 -1.03 14.86 -6.17
N GLU A 44 -1.05 15.02 -4.84
CA GLU A 44 -0.69 16.29 -4.21
C GLU A 44 0.73 16.76 -4.58
N GLU A 45 1.74 15.90 -4.41
CA GLU A 45 3.14 16.25 -4.73
C GLU A 45 3.32 16.55 -6.23
N SER A 46 2.58 15.89 -7.11
CA SER A 46 2.67 16.11 -8.57
C SER A 46 2.22 17.52 -8.98
N MET A 47 1.35 18.16 -8.19
CA MET A 47 0.90 19.54 -8.43
C MET A 47 1.91 20.62 -8.00
N PHE A 48 2.89 20.29 -7.15
CA PHE A 48 3.87 21.26 -6.68
C PHE A 48 5.07 21.33 -7.63
N PRO A 49 5.38 22.51 -8.24
CA PRO A 49 6.43 22.63 -9.25
C PRO A 49 7.85 22.38 -8.73
N LYS A 50 8.05 22.38 -7.40
CA LYS A 50 9.33 22.12 -6.73
C LYS A 50 9.39 20.76 -6.05
N ALA A 51 8.32 19.96 -6.10
CA ALA A 51 8.35 18.61 -5.56
C ALA A 51 9.29 17.72 -6.37
N THR A 52 9.93 16.79 -5.68
CA THR A 52 10.84 15.80 -6.25
C THR A 52 10.47 14.43 -5.69
N ASP A 53 10.90 13.35 -6.35
CA ASP A 53 10.65 12.00 -5.82
C ASP A 53 11.16 11.84 -4.38
N LYS A 54 12.20 12.60 -4.00
CA LYS A 54 12.71 12.65 -2.62
C LYS A 54 11.75 13.33 -1.65
N THR A 55 11.11 14.45 -2.02
CA THR A 55 10.10 15.09 -1.13
C THR A 55 8.90 14.19 -0.97
N PHE A 56 8.51 13.48 -2.03
CA PHE A 56 7.48 12.45 -1.98
C PHE A 56 7.86 11.29 -1.04
N GLU A 57 9.08 10.76 -1.13
CA GLU A 57 9.60 9.74 -0.21
C GLU A 57 9.51 10.17 1.26
N GLU A 58 10.03 11.36 1.56
CA GLU A 58 10.08 11.90 2.92
C GLU A 58 8.67 12.03 3.50
N LYS A 59 7.71 12.46 2.68
CA LYS A 59 6.30 12.60 3.08
C LYS A 59 5.66 11.25 3.36
N LEU A 60 5.89 10.24 2.52
CA LEU A 60 5.42 8.87 2.76
C LEU A 60 6.00 8.29 4.04
N MET A 61 7.32 8.42 4.24
CA MET A 61 8.00 7.93 5.44
C MET A 61 7.47 8.59 6.70
N ASN A 62 7.30 9.91 6.69
CA ASN A 62 6.81 10.66 7.85
C ASN A 62 5.34 10.34 8.18
N ASN A 63 4.51 10.09 7.17
CA ASN A 63 3.08 9.84 7.34
C ASN A 63 2.77 8.38 7.72
N HIS A 64 3.55 7.41 7.25
CA HIS A 64 3.17 5.99 7.36
C HIS A 64 4.15 5.12 8.14
N LEU A 65 5.44 5.46 8.21
CA LEU A 65 6.41 4.59 8.89
C LEU A 65 6.11 4.51 10.40
N GLY A 66 5.85 3.30 10.88
CA GLY A 66 5.48 3.04 12.27
C GLY A 66 4.05 3.42 12.66
N LYS A 67 3.27 3.96 11.72
CA LYS A 67 1.85 4.35 11.91
C LYS A 67 0.90 3.45 11.12
N SER A 68 1.31 3.03 9.92
CA SER A 68 0.55 2.14 9.05
C SER A 68 1.16 0.73 9.08
N PRO A 69 0.40 -0.32 9.43
CA PRO A 69 0.94 -1.66 9.65
C PRO A 69 1.55 -2.28 8.39
N ASN A 70 1.02 -1.96 7.22
CA ASN A 70 1.50 -2.48 5.94
C ASN A 70 2.67 -1.67 5.36
N PHE A 71 3.04 -0.51 5.93
CA PHE A 71 4.13 0.33 5.41
C PHE A 71 5.44 0.03 6.11
N GLN A 72 6.48 -0.29 5.33
CA GLN A 72 7.77 -0.78 5.84
C GLN A 72 8.95 -0.10 5.16
N LYS A 73 10.12 -0.21 5.77
CA LYS A 73 11.39 0.15 5.12
C LYS A 73 11.68 -0.84 3.98
N PRO A 74 12.31 -0.38 2.88
CA PRO A 74 12.66 -1.24 1.76
C PRO A 74 13.64 -2.33 2.21
N ARG A 75 13.50 -3.52 1.64
CA ARG A 75 14.49 -4.58 1.85
C ARG A 75 15.78 -4.22 1.10
N PRO A 76 16.95 -4.70 1.57
CA PRO A 76 18.19 -4.57 0.80
C PRO A 76 17.99 -5.10 -0.63
N PRO A 77 18.42 -4.35 -1.66
CA PRO A 77 18.24 -4.77 -3.04
C PRO A 77 18.99 -6.07 -3.30
N LYS A 78 18.36 -6.97 -4.06
CA LYS A 78 19.06 -8.13 -4.62
C LYS A 78 20.08 -7.65 -5.67
N PRO A 79 21.18 -8.37 -5.91
CA PRO A 79 22.12 -8.04 -6.98
C PRO A 79 21.39 -7.86 -8.32
N GLY A 80 21.63 -6.74 -9.00
CA GLY A 80 20.98 -6.39 -10.28
C GLY A 80 19.60 -5.74 -10.16
N CYS A 81 19.03 -5.61 -8.95
CA CYS A 81 17.79 -4.87 -8.72
C CYS A 81 18.09 -3.46 -8.18
N GLN A 82 17.28 -2.48 -8.58
CA GLN A 82 17.36 -1.13 -8.00
C GLN A 82 16.89 -1.15 -6.54
N ALA A 83 17.45 -0.25 -5.72
CA ALA A 83 16.99 -0.04 -4.36
C ALA A 83 15.54 0.49 -4.36
N GLY A 84 14.73 -0.02 -3.45
CA GLY A 84 13.43 0.57 -3.14
C GLY A 84 13.59 1.76 -2.21
N HIS A 85 12.62 2.66 -2.24
CA HIS A 85 12.50 3.81 -1.33
C HIS A 85 11.62 3.44 -0.14
N PHE A 86 10.51 2.73 -0.37
CA PHE A 86 9.65 2.15 0.67
C PHE A 86 9.24 0.72 0.32
N ALA A 87 8.58 0.03 1.24
CA ALA A 87 7.97 -1.27 0.97
C ALA A 87 6.55 -1.38 1.54
N ILE A 88 5.73 -2.19 0.88
CA ILE A 88 4.38 -2.54 1.34
C ILE A 88 4.33 -4.04 1.61
N GLY A 89 3.78 -4.42 2.77
CA GLY A 89 3.38 -5.79 3.06
C GLY A 89 2.06 -6.11 2.38
N HIS A 90 2.11 -6.63 1.16
CA HIS A 90 0.94 -7.15 0.45
C HIS A 90 0.60 -8.56 0.94
N TYR A 91 -0.60 -9.01 0.59
CA TYR A 91 -1.02 -10.41 0.77
C TYR A 91 0.01 -11.42 0.22
N ALA A 92 0.58 -11.15 -0.96
CA ALA A 92 1.58 -12.01 -1.60
C ALA A 92 3.01 -11.86 -1.03
N GLY A 93 3.21 -10.97 -0.05
CA GLY A 93 4.50 -10.70 0.57
C GLY A 93 4.93 -9.24 0.49
N VAL A 94 6.13 -8.96 1.03
CA VAL A 94 6.71 -7.61 1.09
C VAL A 94 7.31 -7.23 -0.27
N VAL A 95 6.81 -6.14 -0.86
CA VAL A 95 7.29 -5.58 -2.13
C VAL A 95 7.96 -4.25 -1.87
N SER A 96 9.21 -4.08 -2.31
CA SER A 96 9.94 -2.81 -2.25
C SER A 96 9.70 -2.01 -3.53
N TYR A 97 9.27 -0.75 -3.38
CA TYR A 97 8.92 0.14 -4.48
C TYR A 97 10.02 1.15 -4.74
N ASN A 98 10.39 1.29 -6.02
CA ASN A 98 11.22 2.39 -6.48
C ASN A 98 10.31 3.49 -7.07
N ILE A 99 10.38 4.69 -6.49
CA ILE A 99 9.53 5.83 -6.85
C ILE A 99 10.18 6.78 -7.85
N THR A 100 11.38 6.47 -8.35
CA THR A 100 12.07 7.32 -9.31
C THR A 100 11.22 7.52 -10.57
N GLY A 101 10.98 8.78 -10.90
CA GLY A 101 10.14 9.23 -12.01
C GLY A 101 8.64 9.10 -11.78
N TRP A 102 8.15 8.81 -10.56
CA TRP A 102 6.71 8.71 -10.31
C TRP A 102 6.01 10.05 -10.50
N LEU A 103 6.60 11.15 -10.01
CA LEU A 103 6.01 12.48 -10.18
C LEU A 103 5.92 12.90 -11.65
N GLU A 104 6.88 12.50 -12.48
CA GLU A 104 6.84 12.78 -13.92
C GLU A 104 5.78 11.92 -14.61
N LYS A 105 5.75 10.61 -14.32
CA LYS A 105 4.75 9.68 -14.86
C LYS A 105 3.32 10.07 -14.51
N ASN A 106 3.12 10.74 -13.38
CA ASN A 106 1.80 11.14 -12.90
C ASN A 106 1.34 12.51 -13.44
N LYS A 107 2.20 13.27 -14.14
CA LYS A 107 1.86 14.60 -14.68
C LYS A 107 1.08 14.59 -16.00
N ASP A 108 0.86 13.39 -16.57
CA ASP A 108 0.11 13.11 -17.80
C ASP A 108 0.12 14.29 -18.82
N PRO A 109 1.25 14.50 -19.54
CA PRO A 109 1.33 15.58 -20.51
C PRO A 109 0.37 15.30 -21.68
N LEU A 110 -0.68 16.13 -21.77
CA LEU A 110 -1.62 16.19 -22.91
C LEU A 110 -0.89 16.54 -24.22
#